data_AF-A0A935J072-F1
#
_entry.id   AF-A0A935J072-F1
#
_cell.length_a   1.000
_cell.length_b   1.000
_cell.length_c   1.000
_cell.angle_alpha   90.00
_cell.angle_beta   90.00
_cell.angle_gamma   90.00
#
_symmetry.space_group_name_H-M   'P 1'
#
loop_
_entity.id
_entity.type
_entity.pdbx_description
1 polymer ?
#
loop_
_entity_poly.entity_id
_entity_poly.type
_entity_poly.pdbx_seq_one_letter_code
_entity_poly.pdbx_strand_id
1 'polypeptide(L)' 'MEKPNHDLTVVSMLHLAEGTQYRLVGANVNGYSSAQPTQPGLEDGYVWLMKNSNQQMEVA' A
#
# COMPACT_ATOMS: atom_id res chain seq x y z
N MET A 1 -6.95 -16.50 5.92
CA MET A 1 -6.10 -15.32 6.19
C MET A 1 -6.91 -14.10 5.78
N GLU A 2 -7.14 -13.15 6.68
CA GLU A 2 -7.93 -11.95 6.38
C GLU A 2 -7.15 -11.01 5.44
N LYS A 3 -7.84 -10.31 4.53
CA LYS A 3 -7.21 -9.34 3.63
C LYS A 3 -6.62 -8.19 4.49
N PRO A 4 -5.36 -7.80 4.27
CA PRO A 4 -4.77 -6.69 5.03
C PRO A 4 -5.52 -5.37 4.77
N ASN A 5 -6.16 -4.81 5.81
CA ASN A 5 -6.97 -3.59 5.75
C ASN A 5 -6.71 -2.61 6.91
N HIS A 6 -5.70 -2.86 7.76
CA HIS A 6 -5.34 -2.05 8.92
C HIS A 6 -4.63 -0.74 8.52
N ASP A 7 -5.36 0.20 7.91
CA ASP A 7 -4.86 1.50 7.41
C ASP A 7 -3.83 1.42 6.27
N LEU A 8 -3.57 0.22 5.77
CA LEU A 8 -2.75 -0.07 4.61
C LEU A 8 -3.59 -0.19 3.34
N THR A 9 -3.03 0.23 2.22
CA THR A 9 -3.62 0.07 0.88
C THR A 9 -2.94 -1.09 0.17
N VAL A 10 -3.72 -2.09 -0.26
CA VAL A 10 -3.22 -3.17 -1.12
C VAL A 10 -3.07 -2.65 -2.54
N VAL A 11 -1.85 -2.67 -3.08
CA VAL A 11 -1.57 -2.21 -4.46
C VAL A 11 -1.37 -3.36 -5.44
N SER A 12 -1.00 -4.54 -4.96
CA SER A 12 -0.97 -5.75 -5.77
C SER A 12 -1.15 -7.01 -4.94
N MET A 13 -1.53 -8.10 -5.61
CA MET A 13 -1.73 -9.41 -5.02
C MET A 13 -1.19 -10.47 -5.99
N LEU A 14 -0.39 -11.38 -5.47
CA LEU A 14 0.14 -12.52 -6.22
C LEU A 14 -0.32 -13.81 -5.55
N HIS A 15 -0.97 -14.68 -6.32
CA HIS A 15 -1.31 -16.03 -5.89
C HIS A 15 -0.16 -16.98 -6.26
N LEU A 16 0.48 -17.55 -5.24
CA LEU A 16 1.56 -18.53 -5.33
C LEU A 16 1.04 -19.89 -4.86
N ALA A 17 1.78 -20.96 -5.14
CA ALA A 17 1.43 -22.29 -4.64
C ALA A 17 1.41 -22.35 -3.10
N GLU A 18 2.34 -21.63 -2.47
CA GLU A 18 2.49 -21.53 -1.00
C GLU A 18 1.55 -20.51 -0.34
N GLY A 19 0.74 -19.77 -1.11
CA GLY A 19 -0.25 -18.85 -0.58
C GLY A 19 -0.34 -17.53 -1.34
N THR A 20 -0.80 -16.48 -0.66
CA THR A 20 -0.95 -15.15 -1.27
C THR A 20 0.10 -14.19 -0.74
N GLN A 21 0.78 -13.52 -1.64
CA GLN A 21 1.61 -12.37 -1.34
C GLN A 21 0.84 -11.07 -1.65
N TYR A 22 0.87 -10.12 -0.72
CA TYR A 22 0.31 -8.79 -0.91
C TYR A 22 1.42 -7.75 -0.91
N ARG A 23 1.31 -6.75 -1.78
CA ARG A 23 2.08 -5.50 -1.68
C ARG A 23 1.21 -4.43 -1.05
N LEU A 24 1.75 -3.77 -0.03
CA LEU A 24 1.02 -2.84 0.82
C LEU A 24 1.71 -1.48 0.82
N VAL A 25 0.92 -0.40 0.89
CA VAL A 25 1.39 0.98 1.02
C VAL A 25 0.63 1.67 2.15
N GLY A 26 1.36 2.31 3.06
CA GLY A 26 0.78 3.10 4.13
C GLY A 26 1.83 3.56 5.14
N ALA A 27 1.39 4.25 6.18
CA ALA A 27 2.28 4.90 7.13
C ALA A 27 2.94 3.91 8.10
N ASN A 28 2.29 2.77 8.37
CA ASN A 28 2.73 1.85 9.40
C ASN A 28 2.32 0.40 9.08
N VAL A 29 3.24 -0.54 9.30
CA VAL A 29 3.09 -1.98 9.01
C VAL A 29 2.92 -2.83 10.28
N ASN A 30 2.59 -2.20 11.41
CA ASN A 30 2.33 -2.85 12.69
C ASN A 30 1.27 -3.94 12.50
N GLY A 31 1.52 -5.11 13.11
CA GLY A 31 0.70 -6.30 12.92
C GLY A 31 1.16 -7.22 11.79
N TYR A 32 2.11 -6.79 10.94
CA TYR A 32 2.71 -7.62 9.89
C TYR A 32 4.21 -7.82 10.13
N SER A 33 4.56 -8.65 11.12
CA SER A 33 5.94 -8.92 11.50
C SER A 33 6.80 -9.54 10.39
N SER A 34 6.18 -10.21 9.42
CA SER A 34 6.87 -10.81 8.27
C SER A 34 7.02 -9.86 7.07
N ALA A 35 6.43 -8.67 7.12
CA ALA A 35 6.48 -7.73 6.01
C ALA A 35 7.93 -7.29 5.73
N GLN A 36 8.28 -7.27 4.45
CA GLN A 36 9.59 -6.85 3.99
C GLN A 36 9.50 -5.49 3.30
N PRO A 37 10.40 -4.54 3.61
CA PRO A 37 10.48 -3.29 2.87
C PRO A 37 10.73 -3.54 1.37
N THR A 38 10.14 -2.71 0.52
CA THR A 38 10.34 -2.77 -0.93
C THR A 38 10.50 -1.37 -1.50
N GLN A 39 11.17 -1.25 -2.66
CA GLN A 39 11.32 0.04 -3.33
C GLN A 39 9.98 0.52 -3.87
N PRO A 40 9.63 1.81 -3.67
CA PRO A 40 8.42 2.37 -4.25
C PRO A 40 8.39 2.31 -5.78
N GLY A 41 7.21 2.03 -6.33
CA GLY A 41 6.88 2.03 -7.76
C GLY A 41 5.83 3.08 -8.12
N LEU A 42 5.36 3.05 -9.36
CA LEU A 42 4.38 4.02 -9.87
C LEU A 42 3.04 3.91 -9.16
N GLU A 43 2.62 2.69 -8.81
CA GLU A 43 1.38 2.41 -8.09
C GLU A 43 1.39 3.06 -6.70
N ASP A 44 2.54 3.04 -6.03
CA ASP A 44 2.69 3.65 -4.71
C ASP A 44 2.60 5.19 -4.80
N GLY A 45 3.19 5.77 -5.86
CA GLY A 45 3.09 7.19 -6.16
C GLY A 45 1.65 7.63 -6.50
N TYR A 46 0.90 6.80 -7.24
CA TYR A 46 -0.51 7.05 -7.51
C TYR A 46 -1.35 7.01 -6.23
N VAL A 47 -1.14 6.01 -5.36
CA VAL A 47 -1.81 5.94 -4.05
C VAL A 47 -1.49 7.16 -3.19
N TRP A 48 -0.23 7.61 -3.19
CA TRP A 48 0.16 8.85 -2.53
C TRP A 48 -0.61 10.04 -3.08
N LEU A 49 -0.65 10.21 -4.41
CA LEU A 49 -1.38 11.32 -5.05
C LEU A 49 -2.85 11.30 -4.63
N MET A 50 -3.51 10.14 -4.70
CA MET A 50 -4.93 10.01 -4.34
C MET A 50 -5.20 10.35 -2.87
N LYS A 51 -4.28 9.98 -1.96
CA LYS A 51 -4.41 10.33 -0.53
C LYS A 51 -4.15 11.82 -0.25
N ASN A 52 -3.35 12.48 -1.09
CA ASN A 52 -2.97 13.90 -0.93
C ASN A 52 -3.77 14.85 -1.84
N SER A 53 -4.60 14.35 -2.76
CA SER A 53 -5.41 15.17 -3.66
C SER A 53 -6.50 16.00 -2.96
N ASN A 54 -6.67 15.82 -1.65
CA ASN A 54 -7.49 16.66 -0.79
C ASN A 54 -6.73 17.87 -0.20
N GLN A 55 -5.42 17.99 -0.46
CA GLN A 55 -4.67 19.22 -0.23
C GLN A 55 -5.00 20.16 -1.39
N GLN A 56 -5.78 21.20 -1.09
CA GLN A 56 -6.31 22.18 -2.04
C GLN A 56 -5.26 22.52 -3.11
N MET A 57 -5.66 22.39 -4.38
CA MET A 57 -4.93 23.03 -5.46
C MET A 57 -4.88 24.52 -5.13
N GLU A 58 -3.73 25.02 -4.68
CA GLU A 58 -3.51 26.46 -4.55
C GLU A 58 -3.53 27.02 -5.97
N VAL A 59 -4.63 27.73 -6.27
CA VAL A 59 -4.85 28.36 -7.57
C VAL A 59 -3.87 29.51 -7.66
N ALA A 60 -2.89 29.40 -8.56
CA ALA A 60 -1.95 30.46 -8.90
C ALA A 60 -2.64 31.64 -9.58
#